data_AF-A0A6A4W9W0-F1
#
_entry.id   AF-A0A6A4W9W0-F1
#
_cell.length_a   1.000
_cell.length_b   1.000
_cell.length_c   1.000
_cell.angle_alpha   90.00
_cell.angle_beta   90.00
_cell.angle_gamma   90.00
#
_symmetry.space_group_name_H-M   'P 1'
#
loop_
_entity.id
_entity.type
_entity.pdbx_description
1 polymer ?
#
loop_
_entity_poly.entity_id
_entity_poly.type
_entity_poly.pdbx_seq_one_letter_code
_entity_poly.pdbx_strand_id
1 'polypeptide(L)'
;MRCVCLLSFKWKGRIFGGWKSYLIIVLIWLYGFLTQGLSIFGVYGKYGWSDETHKCDFLNTTPDTQPRSNWFLISWSIPCVIIVVSYSLIFIKVKQSGRSILMKK
;
A
#
# COMPACT_ATOMS: atom_id res chain seq x y z
N MET A 1 -2.90 0.36 10.53
CA MET A 1 -2.58 -0.58 11.64
C MET A 1 -3.57 -0.53 12.82
N ARG A 2 -4.23 0.60 13.14
CA ARG A 2 -5.27 0.67 14.19
C ARG A 2 -6.54 -0.16 13.90
N CYS A 3 -6.86 -0.37 12.63
CA CYS A 3 -8.05 -1.08 12.16
C CYS A 3 -8.15 -2.56 12.56
N VAL A 4 -7.03 -3.30 12.55
CA VAL A 4 -7.03 -4.74 12.90
C VAL A 4 -7.16 -4.93 14.42
N CYS A 5 -6.66 -3.98 15.21
CA CYS A 5 -6.76 -4.01 16.67
C CYS A 5 -8.20 -3.82 17.17
N LEU A 6 -9.00 -2.97 16.51
CA LEU A 6 -10.38 -2.67 16.95
C LEU A 6 -11.39 -3.77 16.59
N LEU A 7 -11.17 -4.52 15.51
CA LEU A 7 -12.08 -5.60 15.10
C LEU A 7 -11.87 -6.94 15.77
N SER A 8 -10.66 -7.16 16.31
CA SER A 8 -10.16 -8.51 16.47
C SER A 8 -9.47 -8.74 17.81
N PHE A 9 -10.08 -8.29 18.92
CA PHE A 9 -9.61 -8.68 20.26
C PHE A 9 -9.50 -10.22 20.41
N LYS A 10 -10.32 -10.98 19.68
CA LYS A 10 -10.31 -12.45 19.64
C LYS A 10 -9.29 -13.10 18.68
N TRP A 11 -8.74 -12.36 17.70
CA TRP A 11 -7.76 -12.87 16.71
C TRP A 11 -6.37 -12.23 16.82
N LYS A 12 -6.19 -11.27 17.73
CA LYS A 12 -4.93 -10.59 18.05
C LYS A 12 -3.78 -11.58 18.28
N GLY A 13 -4.04 -12.70 18.97
CA GLY A 13 -3.03 -13.73 19.24
C GLY A 13 -2.63 -14.60 18.03
N ARG A 14 -3.46 -14.70 16.98
CA ARG A 14 -3.21 -15.61 15.84
C ARG A 14 -2.55 -14.90 14.65
N ILE A 15 -2.86 -13.62 14.42
CA ILE A 15 -2.33 -12.82 13.31
C ILE A 15 -1.14 -11.96 13.75
N PHE A 16 -1.18 -11.35 14.94
CA PHE A 16 -0.09 -10.54 15.51
C PHE A 16 0.80 -11.35 16.46
N GLY A 17 1.18 -12.57 16.05
CA GLY A 17 2.30 -13.26 16.68
C GLY A 17 3.60 -12.58 16.27
N GLY A 18 4.62 -12.54 17.16
CA GLY A 18 5.88 -11.81 16.90
C GLY A 18 6.50 -12.09 15.53
N TRP A 19 6.53 -13.37 15.12
CA TRP A 19 7.02 -13.79 13.80
C TRP A 19 6.21 -13.21 12.62
N LYS A 20 4.88 -13.18 12.73
CA LYS A 20 4.02 -12.67 11.66
C LYS A 20 4.09 -11.15 11.54
N SER A 21 4.21 -10.45 12.66
CA SER A 21 4.46 -9.01 12.65
C SER A 21 5.82 -8.67 12.05
N TYR A 22 6.85 -9.45 12.34
CA TYR A 22 8.16 -9.31 11.70
C TYR A 22 8.06 -9.50 10.17
N LEU A 23 7.36 -10.54 9.71
CA LEU A 23 7.12 -10.75 8.27
C LEU A 23 6.41 -9.57 7.60
N ILE A 24 5.39 -8.98 8.24
CA ILE A 24 4.70 -7.80 7.68
C ILE A 24 5.66 -6.61 7.54
N ILE A 25 6.52 -6.38 8.55
CA ILE A 25 7.50 -5.28 8.53
C ILE A 25 8.52 -5.52 7.40
N VAL A 26 9.04 -6.74 7.28
CA VAL A 26 9.98 -7.12 6.21
C VAL A 26 9.33 -6.93 4.84
N LEU A 27 8.07 -7.33 4.66
CA LEU A 27 7.36 -7.14 3.39
C LEU A 27 7.14 -5.67 3.03
N ILE A 28 6.86 -4.79 4.00
CA ILE A 28 6.75 -3.34 3.77
C ILE A 28 8.10 -2.78 3.32
N TRP A 29 9.19 -3.18 3.98
CA TRP A 29 10.54 -2.79 3.61
C TRP A 29 10.91 -3.27 2.20
N LEU A 30 10.66 -4.54 1.91
CA LEU A 30 10.90 -5.11 0.57
C LEU A 30 10.07 -4.40 -0.49
N TYR A 31 8.81 -4.07 -0.22
CA TYR A 31 7.98 -3.29 -1.14
C TYR A 31 8.58 -1.89 -1.42
N GLY A 32 9.06 -1.21 -0.38
CA GLY A 32 9.77 0.05 -0.52
C GLY A 32 11.04 -0.09 -1.36
N PHE A 33 11.87 -1.09 -1.08
CA PHE A 33 13.09 -1.36 -1.85
C PHE A 33 12.80 -1.80 -3.28
N LEU A 34 11.73 -2.54 -3.54
CA LEU A 34 11.33 -2.97 -4.87
C LEU A 34 10.85 -1.78 -5.70
N THR A 35 9.97 -0.96 -5.16
CA THR A 35 9.45 0.23 -5.89
C THR A 35 10.56 1.23 -6.19
N GLN A 36 11.46 1.50 -5.24
CA GLN A 36 12.62 2.36 -5.45
C GLN A 36 13.67 1.70 -6.35
N GLY A 37 13.98 0.43 -6.13
CA GLY A 37 14.97 -0.33 -6.92
C GLY A 37 14.57 -0.46 -8.38
N LEU A 38 13.30 -0.78 -8.65
CA LEU A 38 12.75 -0.84 -10.00
C LEU A 38 12.88 0.49 -10.75
N SER A 39 12.78 1.62 -10.05
CA SER A 39 13.04 2.92 -10.65
C SER A 39 14.52 3.07 -11.05
N ILE A 40 15.45 2.58 -10.21
CA ILE A 40 16.90 2.67 -10.44
C ILE A 40 17.34 1.75 -11.59
N PHE A 41 16.72 0.57 -11.73
CA PHE A 41 16.99 -0.36 -12.82
C PHE A 41 16.46 0.11 -14.19
N GLY A 42 15.81 1.28 -14.27
CA GLY A 42 15.40 1.90 -15.53
C GLY A 42 14.25 1.20 -16.23
N VAL A 43 13.58 0.23 -15.57
CA VAL A 43 12.40 -0.51 -16.10
C VAL A 43 11.25 0.43 -16.45
N TYR A 44 11.28 1.63 -15.87
CA TYR A 44 10.18 2.55 -15.84
C TYR A 44 10.53 3.96 -16.34
N GLY A 45 11.73 4.13 -16.88
CA GLY A 45 12.30 5.40 -17.30
C GLY A 45 13.74 5.52 -16.82
N LYS A 46 14.60 6.22 -17.56
CA LYS A 46 15.98 6.48 -17.12
C LYS A 46 16.02 7.75 -16.27
N TYR A 47 16.65 7.65 -15.11
CA TYR A 47 17.12 8.85 -14.39
C TYR A 47 18.22 9.50 -15.20
N GLY A 48 18.06 10.77 -15.54
CA GLY A 48 19.09 11.51 -16.26
C GLY A 48 18.95 13.00 -16.06
N TRP A 49 19.95 13.72 -16.54
CA TRP A 49 19.98 15.16 -16.46
C TRP A 49 19.00 15.78 -17.46
N SER A 50 18.01 16.53 -16.97
CA SER A 50 17.10 17.31 -17.82
C SER A 50 17.63 18.74 -17.91
N ASP A 51 18.01 19.16 -19.13
CA ASP A 51 18.49 20.53 -19.38
C ASP A 51 17.37 21.57 -19.23
N GLU A 52 16.09 21.18 -19.36
CA GLU A 52 14.95 22.09 -19.20
C GLU A 52 14.69 22.45 -17.73
N THR A 53 14.96 21.53 -16.80
CA THR A 53 14.73 21.73 -15.36
C THR A 53 16.03 21.86 -14.55
N HIS A 54 17.20 21.75 -15.20
CA HIS A 54 18.54 21.75 -14.60
C HIS A 54 18.66 20.82 -13.38
N LYS A 55 17.98 19.68 -13.43
CA LYS A 55 17.90 18.71 -12.34
C LYS A 55 17.97 17.30 -12.91
N CYS A 56 18.44 16.37 -12.07
CA CYS A 56 18.27 14.95 -12.36
C CYS A 56 16.78 14.62 -12.16
N ASP A 57 16.09 14.34 -13.27
CA ASP A 57 14.68 13.95 -13.28
C ASP A 57 14.50 12.72 -14.18
N PHE A 58 13.29 12.16 -14.22
CA PHE A 58 12.94 11.08 -15.12
C PHE A 58 12.90 11.60 -16.55
N LEU A 59 13.82 11.15 -17.41
CA LEU A 59 13.79 11.51 -18.82
C LEU A 59 12.59 10.85 -19.50
N ASN A 60 11.74 11.66 -20.13
CA ASN A 60 10.71 11.16 -21.02
C ASN A 60 11.39 10.60 -22.28
N THR A 61 11.38 9.29 -22.46
CA THR A 61 11.99 8.64 -23.64
C THR A 61 11.07 8.74 -24.88
N THR A 62 9.80 9.14 -24.69
CA THR A 62 8.79 9.34 -25.72
C THR A 62 7.91 10.55 -25.39
N PRO A 63 7.53 11.39 -26.39
CA PRO A 63 6.74 12.61 -26.15
C PRO A 63 5.32 12.35 -25.62
N ASP A 64 4.79 11.14 -25.84
CA ASP A 64 3.38 10.79 -25.56
C ASP A 64 3.17 9.97 -24.27
N THR A 65 4.24 9.64 -23.54
CA THR A 65 4.13 8.79 -22.34
C THR A 65 4.92 9.42 -21.22
N GLN A 66 4.23 9.86 -20.19
CA GLN A 66 4.84 10.41 -18.97
C GLN A 66 5.05 9.27 -17.95
N PRO A 67 6.20 8.57 -17.98
CA PRO A 67 6.48 7.43 -17.09
C PRO A 67 6.27 7.77 -15.61
N ARG A 68 6.58 9.02 -15.24
CA ARG A 68 6.43 9.54 -13.88
C ARG A 68 5.01 9.37 -13.31
N SER A 69 3.99 9.60 -14.13
CA SER A 69 2.59 9.54 -13.69
C SER A 69 2.13 8.09 -13.44
N ASN A 70 2.46 7.19 -14.37
CA ASN A 70 2.10 5.77 -14.25
C ASN A 70 2.78 5.10 -13.04
N TRP A 71 4.01 5.49 -12.72
CA TRP A 71 4.73 4.99 -11.53
C TRP A 71 4.07 5.35 -10.23
N PHE A 72 3.66 6.62 -10.15
CA PHE A 72 2.99 7.14 -8.97
C PHE A 72 1.64 6.46 -8.79
N LEU A 73 0.88 6.31 -9.88
CA LEU A 73 -0.42 5.63 -9.88
C LEU A 73 -0.32 4.17 -9.40
N ILE A 74 0.62 3.37 -9.92
CA ILE A 74 0.75 1.96 -9.54
C ILE A 74 1.19 1.85 -8.08
N SER A 75 2.21 2.60 -7.68
CA SER A 75 2.77 2.55 -6.32
C SER A 75 1.79 3.06 -5.26
N TRP A 76 0.90 3.99 -5.63
CA TRP A 76 -0.15 4.55 -4.78
C TRP A 76 -1.42 3.71 -4.74
N SER A 77 -1.77 3.05 -5.85
CA SER A 77 -3.01 2.25 -5.93
C SER A 77 -2.99 1.06 -4.97
N ILE A 78 -1.82 0.43 -4.79
CA ILE A 78 -1.65 -0.72 -3.89
C ILE A 78 -2.03 -0.38 -2.43
N PRO A 79 -1.44 0.64 -1.77
CA PRO A 79 -1.85 1.00 -0.42
C PRO A 79 -3.31 1.48 -0.35
N CYS A 80 -3.82 2.16 -1.38
CA CYS A 80 -5.22 2.58 -1.43
C CYS A 80 -6.20 1.40 -1.41
N VAL A 81 -5.98 0.38 -2.25
CA VAL A 81 -6.82 -0.82 -2.29
C VAL A 81 -6.78 -1.55 -0.95
N ILE A 82 -5.58 -1.69 -0.36
CA ILE A 82 -5.43 -2.33 0.96
C ILE A 82 -6.24 -1.59 2.02
N ILE A 83 -6.23 -0.26 2.02
CA ILE A 83 -7.01 0.57 2.96
C ILE A 83 -8.50 0.37 2.72
N VAL A 84 -8.98 0.49 1.48
CA VAL A 84 -10.42 0.35 1.15
C VAL A 84 -10.96 -1.01 1.57
N VAL A 85 -10.24 -2.10 1.25
CA VAL A 85 -10.63 -3.47 1.63
C VAL A 85 -10.63 -3.60 3.15
N SER A 86 -9.58 -3.12 3.81
CA SER A 86 -9.48 -3.15 5.28
C SER A 86 -10.68 -2.48 5.92
N TYR A 87 -11.02 -1.25 5.49
CA TYR A 87 -12.15 -0.47 6.02
C TYR A 87 -13.52 -1.10 5.72
N SER A 88 -13.69 -1.66 4.52
CA SER A 88 -14.91 -2.36 4.12
C SER A 88 -15.19 -3.56 5.03
N LEU A 89 -14.16 -4.35 5.34
CA LEU A 89 -14.29 -5.49 6.26
C LEU A 89 -14.67 -5.04 7.68
N ILE A 90 -14.17 -3.88 8.15
CA ILE A 90 -14.59 -3.31 9.44
C ILE A 90 -16.06 -2.96 9.44
N PHE A 91 -16.48 -2.27 8.39
CA PHE A 91 -17.85 -1.78 8.29
C PHE A 91 -18.85 -2.94 8.30
N ILE A 92 -18.56 -4.01 7.56
CA ILE A 92 -19.38 -5.22 7.54
C ILE A 92 -19.46 -5.86 8.93
N LYS A 93 -18.32 -6.00 9.62
CA LYS A 93 -18.26 -6.61 10.95
C LYS A 93 -19.00 -5.80 12.01
N VAL A 94 -18.84 -4.48 12.03
CA VAL A 94 -19.58 -3.59 12.93
C VAL A 94 -21.09 -3.71 12.67
N LYS A 95 -21.52 -3.76 11.41
CA LYS A 95 -22.94 -3.94 11.05
C LYS A 95 -23.50 -5.30 11.46
N GLN A 96 -22.68 -6.35 11.50
CA GLN A 96 -23.06 -7.67 12.02
C GLN A 96 -23.17 -7.67 13.55
N SER A 97 -22.19 -7.09 14.25
CA SER A 97 -22.21 -6.97 15.72
C SER A 97 -23.40 -6.14 16.22
N GLY A 98 -23.70 -5.00 15.59
CA GLY A 98 -24.88 -4.19 15.94
C GLY A 98 -26.20 -4.96 15.76
N ARG A 99 -26.30 -5.82 14.73
CA ARG A 99 -27.49 -6.66 14.49
C ARG A 99 -27.66 -7.75 15.55
N SER A 100 -26.55 -8.34 16.01
CA SER A 100 -26.57 -9.39 17.06
C SER A 100 -27.03 -8.86 18.42
N ILE A 101 -26.82 -7.57 18.71
CA ILE A 101 -27.29 -6.94 19.94
C ILE A 101 -28.80 -6.63 19.86
N LEU A 102 -29.29 -6.25 18.67
CA LEU A 102 -30.72 -5.98 18.45
C LEU A 102 -31.60 -7.24 18.45
N MET A 103 -31.07 -8.41 18.05
CA MET A 103 -31.81 -9.68 18.11
C MET A 103 -31.88 -10.31 19.51
N LYS A 104 -31.20 -9.72 20.50
CA LYS A 104 -31.21 -10.19 21.90
C LYS A 104 -32.19 -9.40 22.80
N LYS A 105 -33.00 -8.53 22.20
CA LYS A 105 -34.00 -7.69 22.87
C LYS A 105 -35.38 -8.07 22.37
#